data_AF-C7MQ98-F1
#
_entry.id   AF-C7MQ98-F1
#
_cell.length_a   1.000
_cell.length_b   1.000
_cell.length_c   1.000
_cell.angle_alpha   90.00
_cell.angle_beta   90.00
_cell.angle_gamma   90.00
#
_symmetry.space_group_name_H-M   'P 1'
#
loop_
_entity.id
_entity.type
_entity.pdbx_description
1 polymer ?
#
loop_
_entity_poly.entity_id
_entity_poly.type
_entity_poly.pdbx_seq_one_letter_code
_entity_poly.pdbx_strand_id
1 'polypeptide(L)'
;MVRFDYDVVVIGSGFGGSVSALRLTEKGYRVGVLEAGRRFADHEFAKTSWRVRDYLFAPFLGCTGILRITFLPDALVLSGAGVGGGSLVYGNTLYEPPGTFYADPQWAHITDWKEELAPYYDQAKRMLGVTTNPWPTPSDEVMREVADDLGVGHTYRPTPVGVFFGPDGTRPGTRVADPFFGGVGPDRRTCLHCGECLTGCRHGAKNTTVKNYLHLAEAAGATVHPLTTVTGIRPRPGGGYVCTAVHTKQPWRKRTYTAEQVVLAASALGTQRLLHRMRDRGMLPRLSPRLGVLARTNSEAVLAARTTRRDAGYHRGVAISSSLHPDEVTHIEPVRYGKGSNLLALLGAVLTDPVPGRPRWLAGLSEMVRQRRALPALHNPRRWSEQTIVLLVMQSLDNSVTTYTRRGLLGRRMLTKQGIGEPNPTWIPIGHEVARRVADKIGGIAGAGWNDLFNRPLTGHFIGGCTIGDSPETGVVDPYHRVYGHPGLHVVDSSAVSANLGVNPSLTITAQAERAMALWPNKGDPDPRPPLSAAYERIDPVRPNHPIVPTEAPGALRLPIFPAKSKPS
;
A
#
# COMPACT_ATOMS: atom_id res chain seq x y z
N MET A 1 -36.56 0.46 -16.57
CA MET A 1 -35.22 0.12 -16.04
C MET A 1 -34.53 1.38 -15.55
N VAL A 2 -34.04 1.40 -14.31
CA VAL A 2 -33.20 2.49 -13.81
C VAL A 2 -31.86 2.41 -14.55
N ARG A 3 -31.56 3.42 -15.37
CA ARG A 3 -30.29 3.48 -16.12
C ARG A 3 -29.22 4.08 -15.21
N PHE A 4 -28.19 3.30 -14.90
CA PHE A 4 -26.98 3.78 -14.22
C PHE A 4 -25.90 4.13 -15.24
N ASP A 5 -25.05 5.12 -14.91
CA ASP A 5 -23.85 5.44 -15.69
C ASP A 5 -22.94 4.21 -15.80
N TYR A 6 -22.76 3.52 -14.67
CA TYR A 6 -22.00 2.28 -14.54
C TYR A 6 -22.79 1.25 -13.74
N ASP A 7 -22.50 -0.03 -13.94
CA ASP A 7 -23.04 -1.07 -13.05
C ASP A 7 -22.25 -1.02 -11.72
N VAL A 8 -20.92 -0.83 -11.81
CA VAL A 8 -20.04 -0.65 -10.65
C VAL A 8 -19.17 0.59 -10.79
N VAL A 9 -19.13 1.43 -9.74
CA VAL A 9 -18.12 2.49 -9.60
C VAL A 9 -17.06 2.09 -8.59
N VAL A 10 -15.80 2.11 -9.00
CA VAL A 10 -14.64 1.91 -8.13
C VAL A 10 -14.00 3.25 -7.80
N ILE A 11 -13.80 3.56 -6.52
CA ILE A 11 -13.22 4.82 -6.05
C ILE A 11 -11.77 4.59 -5.66
N GLY A 12 -10.84 5.06 -6.49
CA GLY A 12 -9.41 4.83 -6.35
C GLY A 12 -8.91 3.68 -7.24
N SER A 13 -7.71 3.84 -7.76
CA SER A 13 -7.11 2.94 -8.76
C SER A 13 -5.83 2.24 -8.26
N GLY A 14 -5.71 2.06 -6.93
CA GLY A 14 -4.62 1.29 -6.32
C GLY A 14 -4.72 -0.22 -6.56
N PHE A 15 -4.04 -1.03 -5.75
CA PHE A 15 -4.08 -2.50 -5.83
C PHE A 15 -5.51 -3.04 -5.81
N GLY A 16 -6.25 -2.77 -4.73
CA GLY A 16 -7.65 -3.18 -4.60
C GLY A 16 -8.55 -2.73 -5.76
N GLY A 17 -8.48 -1.44 -6.09
CA GLY A 17 -9.33 -0.86 -7.13
C GLY A 17 -9.03 -1.38 -8.53
N SER A 18 -7.76 -1.67 -8.84
CA SER A 18 -7.37 -2.23 -10.13
C SER A 18 -7.81 -3.68 -10.27
N VAL A 19 -7.67 -4.48 -9.20
CA VAL A 19 -8.18 -5.87 -9.16
C VAL A 19 -9.69 -5.87 -9.36
N SER A 20 -10.42 -5.06 -8.59
CA SER A 20 -11.88 -4.92 -8.74
C SER A 20 -12.27 -4.50 -10.15
N ALA A 21 -11.56 -3.54 -10.74
CA ALA A 21 -11.84 -3.09 -12.11
C ALA A 21 -11.69 -4.22 -13.13
N LEU A 22 -10.60 -5.00 -13.08
CA LEU A 22 -10.40 -6.13 -13.99
C LEU A 22 -11.46 -7.19 -13.78
N ARG A 23 -11.55 -7.75 -12.56
CA ARG A 23 -12.37 -8.93 -12.30
C ARG A 23 -13.86 -8.68 -12.50
N LEU A 24 -14.35 -7.49 -12.20
CA LEU A 24 -15.75 -7.15 -12.45
C LEU A 24 -16.02 -6.91 -13.95
N THR A 25 -15.05 -6.38 -14.70
CA THR A 25 -15.18 -6.28 -16.17
C THR A 25 -15.22 -7.67 -16.81
N GLU A 26 -14.35 -8.60 -16.38
CA GLU A 26 -14.37 -10.00 -16.83
C GLU A 26 -15.70 -10.72 -16.50
N LYS A 27 -16.39 -10.28 -15.44
CA LYS A 27 -17.72 -10.75 -15.03
C LYS A 27 -18.89 -10.08 -15.76
N GLY A 28 -18.61 -9.23 -16.75
CA GLY A 28 -19.60 -8.58 -17.61
C GLY A 28 -20.17 -7.26 -17.07
N TYR A 29 -19.65 -6.72 -15.98
CA TYR A 29 -20.10 -5.43 -15.44
C TYR A 29 -19.50 -4.25 -16.21
N ARG A 30 -20.28 -3.19 -16.41
CA ARG A 30 -19.78 -1.89 -16.88
C ARG A 30 -19.13 -1.16 -15.72
N VAL A 31 -17.80 -1.03 -15.73
CA VAL A 31 -17.03 -0.49 -14.60
C VAL A 31 -16.47 0.90 -14.90
N GLY A 32 -16.68 1.83 -13.95
CA GLY A 32 -16.06 3.15 -13.93
C GLY A 32 -15.11 3.32 -12.75
N VAL A 33 -13.88 3.73 -12.98
CA VAL A 33 -12.86 3.96 -11.93
C VAL A 33 -12.63 5.45 -11.74
N LEU A 34 -12.86 5.99 -10.54
CA LEU A 34 -12.69 7.40 -10.22
C LEU A 34 -11.38 7.61 -9.45
N GLU A 35 -10.38 8.24 -10.07
CA GLU A 35 -9.06 8.44 -9.48
C GLU A 35 -8.77 9.92 -9.22
N ALA A 36 -8.37 10.26 -7.99
CA ALA A 36 -8.06 11.63 -7.60
C ALA A 36 -6.80 12.17 -8.29
N GLY A 37 -5.78 11.34 -8.51
CA GLY A 37 -4.57 11.73 -9.21
C GLY A 37 -4.67 11.69 -10.73
N ARG A 38 -3.61 12.17 -11.41
CA ARG A 38 -3.53 12.13 -12.87
C ARG A 38 -3.01 10.79 -13.38
N ARG A 39 -3.16 10.55 -14.68
CA ARG A 39 -2.44 9.49 -15.39
C ARG A 39 -1.03 9.97 -15.73
N PHE A 40 -0.09 9.03 -15.75
CA PHE A 40 1.30 9.25 -16.12
C PHE A 40 1.68 8.25 -17.21
N ALA A 41 2.27 8.74 -18.30
CA ALA A 41 3.15 7.94 -19.13
C ALA A 41 4.51 7.77 -18.44
N ASP A 42 5.27 6.73 -18.80
CA ASP A 42 6.53 6.40 -18.14
C ASP A 42 7.54 7.57 -18.14
N HIS A 43 7.60 8.37 -19.20
CA HIS A 43 8.51 9.52 -19.28
C HIS A 43 8.05 10.74 -18.46
N GLU A 44 6.82 10.76 -17.95
CA GLU A 44 6.26 11.86 -17.17
C GLU A 44 6.55 11.77 -15.67
N PHE A 45 7.03 10.62 -15.17
CA PHE A 45 7.43 10.56 -13.77
C PHE A 45 8.65 11.46 -13.51
N ALA A 46 8.71 12.00 -12.29
CA ALA A 46 9.76 12.91 -11.88
C ALA A 46 11.16 12.29 -12.07
N LYS A 47 12.02 12.95 -12.86
CA LYS A 47 13.42 12.51 -13.06
C LYS A 47 14.19 12.41 -11.75
N THR A 48 13.88 13.30 -10.82
CA THR A 48 14.38 13.28 -9.45
C THR A 48 13.30 13.81 -8.52
N SER A 49 13.33 13.44 -7.24
CA SER A 49 12.41 13.97 -6.23
C SER A 49 12.38 15.51 -6.13
N TRP A 50 13.41 16.23 -6.61
CA TRP A 50 13.43 17.71 -6.67
C TRP A 50 12.44 18.33 -7.64
N ARG A 51 11.90 17.55 -8.59
CA ARG A 51 10.78 17.98 -9.45
C ARG A 51 9.49 17.92 -8.64
N VAL A 52 9.39 18.76 -7.61
CA VAL A 52 8.36 18.72 -6.56
C VAL A 52 6.93 18.75 -7.11
N ARG A 53 6.67 19.48 -8.20
CA ARG A 53 5.35 19.52 -8.86
C ARG A 53 4.92 18.16 -9.44
N ASP A 54 5.89 17.38 -9.91
CA ASP A 54 5.70 16.08 -10.56
C ASP A 54 5.92 14.90 -9.59
N TYR A 55 6.52 15.16 -8.43
CA TYR A 55 6.77 14.16 -7.39
C TYR A 55 5.73 14.20 -6.27
N LEU A 56 5.41 15.37 -5.73
CA LEU A 56 4.46 15.52 -4.62
C LEU A 56 3.03 15.72 -5.11
N PHE A 57 2.07 15.17 -4.37
CA PHE A 57 0.64 15.37 -4.58
C PHE A 57 0.08 16.38 -3.57
N ALA A 58 -0.03 17.63 -4.02
CA ALA A 58 -0.67 18.72 -3.30
C ALA A 58 -1.42 19.61 -4.31
N PRO A 59 -2.61 19.20 -4.78
CA PRO A 59 -3.28 19.85 -5.91
C PRO A 59 -3.55 21.34 -5.72
N PHE A 60 -3.78 21.77 -4.48
CA PHE A 60 -3.99 23.18 -4.12
C PHE A 60 -2.72 24.04 -4.30
N LEU A 61 -1.53 23.43 -4.35
CA LEU A 61 -0.24 24.06 -4.68
C LEU A 61 0.18 23.82 -6.14
N GLY A 62 -0.71 23.25 -6.96
CA GLY A 62 -0.40 22.87 -8.34
C GLY A 62 0.48 21.61 -8.47
N CYS A 63 0.74 20.89 -7.37
CA CYS A 63 1.53 19.66 -7.39
C CYS A 63 0.60 18.45 -7.61
N THR A 64 0.87 17.65 -8.65
CA THR A 64 0.04 16.50 -9.05
C THR A 64 0.85 15.23 -9.23
N GLY A 65 1.98 15.14 -8.53
CA GLY A 65 2.86 13.98 -8.53
C GLY A 65 2.30 12.77 -7.79
N ILE A 66 3.16 11.76 -7.62
CA ILE A 66 2.76 10.44 -7.15
C ILE A 66 2.78 10.25 -5.64
N LEU A 67 3.52 11.07 -4.89
CA LEU A 67 3.68 10.93 -3.44
C LEU A 67 2.81 11.93 -2.69
N ARG A 68 1.88 11.44 -1.89
CA ARG A 68 1.09 12.23 -0.94
C ARG A 68 1.62 12.02 0.47
N ILE A 69 1.88 13.12 1.15
CA ILE A 69 2.28 13.15 2.56
C ILE A 69 1.10 13.68 3.37
N THR A 70 0.64 12.90 4.34
CA THR A 70 -0.49 13.26 5.20
C THR A 70 -0.08 13.31 6.66
N PHE A 71 -0.26 14.46 7.28
CA PHE A 71 -0.02 14.65 8.71
C PHE A 71 -1.26 14.24 9.51
N LEU A 72 -1.05 13.36 10.49
CA LEU A 72 -1.98 13.05 11.58
C LEU A 72 -1.33 13.44 12.91
N PRO A 73 -2.09 13.60 14.01
CA PRO A 73 -1.54 13.92 15.32
C PRO A 73 -0.42 12.95 15.77
N ASP A 74 -0.62 11.65 15.52
CA ASP A 74 0.24 10.58 16.03
C ASP A 74 1.12 9.92 14.95
N ALA A 75 0.99 10.31 13.67
CA ALA A 75 1.75 9.69 12.59
C ALA A 75 1.88 10.59 11.36
N LEU A 76 2.94 10.38 10.58
CA LEU A 76 3.10 10.90 9.23
C LEU A 76 2.87 9.76 8.23
N VAL A 77 1.90 9.89 7.34
CA VAL A 77 1.51 8.81 6.41
C VAL A 77 1.88 9.16 4.97
N LEU A 78 2.63 8.28 4.33
CA LEU A 78 2.94 8.32 2.90
C LEU A 78 1.95 7.47 2.12
N SER A 79 1.43 8.00 1.01
CA SER A 79 0.48 7.29 0.15
C SER A 79 0.66 7.65 -1.32
N GLY A 80 0.30 6.75 -2.23
CA GLY A 80 0.32 7.00 -3.66
C GLY A 80 -0.88 7.81 -4.15
N ALA A 81 -0.68 8.65 -5.16
CA ALA A 81 -1.73 9.39 -5.85
C ALA A 81 -1.51 9.37 -7.37
N GLY A 82 -2.54 9.01 -8.13
CA GLY A 82 -2.39 8.83 -9.58
C GLY A 82 -3.10 7.58 -10.03
N VAL A 83 -3.34 7.48 -11.34
CA VAL A 83 -3.86 6.24 -11.93
C VAL A 83 -2.87 5.13 -11.67
N GLY A 84 -3.25 4.14 -10.85
CA GLY A 84 -2.37 3.09 -10.31
C GLY A 84 -2.10 3.17 -8.81
N GLY A 85 -2.45 4.29 -8.16
CA GLY A 85 -2.34 4.52 -6.72
C GLY A 85 -0.95 4.24 -6.15
N GLY A 86 -0.89 3.49 -5.05
CA GLY A 86 0.35 3.12 -4.35
C GLY A 86 1.38 2.41 -5.22
N SER A 87 0.95 1.66 -6.25
CA SER A 87 1.87 0.92 -7.12
C SER A 87 2.83 1.84 -7.89
N LEU A 88 2.48 3.11 -8.07
CA LEU A 88 3.36 4.09 -8.71
C LEU A 88 4.59 4.41 -7.85
N VAL A 89 4.44 4.44 -6.53
CA VAL A 89 5.43 4.99 -5.58
C VAL A 89 6.01 3.94 -4.61
N TYR A 90 5.49 2.72 -4.58
CA TYR A 90 5.97 1.66 -3.66
C TYR A 90 7.34 1.05 -4.04
N GLY A 91 7.96 0.34 -3.08
CA GLY A 91 9.28 -0.30 -3.20
C GLY A 91 9.33 -1.65 -3.92
N ASN A 92 8.17 -2.20 -4.32
CA ASN A 92 7.98 -3.48 -4.99
C ASN A 92 8.06 -4.76 -4.15
N THR A 93 8.28 -4.68 -2.85
CA THR A 93 8.32 -5.84 -1.97
C THR A 93 6.94 -6.48 -1.77
N LEU A 94 6.90 -7.80 -1.90
CA LEU A 94 5.66 -8.59 -1.96
C LEU A 94 5.79 -9.86 -1.11
N TYR A 95 5.96 -9.67 0.20
CA TYR A 95 5.98 -10.74 1.19
C TYR A 95 4.57 -11.22 1.54
N GLU A 96 4.43 -12.50 1.85
CA GLU A 96 3.29 -13.00 2.61
C GLU A 96 3.50 -12.75 4.10
N PRO A 97 2.44 -12.42 4.84
CA PRO A 97 2.54 -12.20 6.28
C PRO A 97 2.76 -13.50 7.05
N PRO A 98 3.32 -13.42 8.27
CA PRO A 98 3.54 -14.57 9.14
C PRO A 98 2.22 -15.14 9.68
N GLY A 99 2.31 -16.30 10.36
CA GLY A 99 1.16 -17.01 10.95
C GLY A 99 0.31 -16.15 11.89
N THR A 100 0.94 -15.22 12.62
CA THR A 100 0.28 -14.32 13.59
C THR A 100 -0.78 -13.42 12.95
N PHE A 101 -0.61 -13.02 11.68
CA PHE A 101 -1.61 -12.25 10.94
C PHE A 101 -2.92 -13.03 10.76
N TYR A 102 -2.82 -14.32 10.44
CA TYR A 102 -3.99 -15.17 10.21
C TYR A 102 -4.68 -15.59 11.52
N ALA A 103 -3.91 -15.65 12.61
CA ALA A 103 -4.38 -16.02 13.95
C ALA A 103 -4.88 -14.82 14.79
N ASP A 104 -4.91 -13.61 14.22
CA ASP A 104 -5.32 -12.40 14.93
C ASP A 104 -6.79 -12.52 15.44
N PRO A 105 -7.05 -12.23 16.73
CA PRO A 105 -8.39 -12.35 17.32
C PRO A 105 -9.49 -11.54 16.65
N GLN A 106 -9.15 -10.50 15.87
CA GLN A 106 -10.15 -9.70 15.14
C GLN A 106 -10.95 -10.54 14.13
N TRP A 107 -10.37 -11.62 13.59
CA TRP A 107 -10.99 -12.34 12.47
C TRP A 107 -10.71 -13.85 12.43
N ALA A 108 -9.77 -14.39 13.20
CA ALA A 108 -9.39 -15.80 13.14
C ALA A 108 -10.53 -16.79 13.42
N HIS A 109 -11.56 -16.38 14.17
CA HIS A 109 -12.74 -17.20 14.48
C HIS A 109 -13.73 -17.33 13.30
N ILE A 110 -13.59 -16.50 12.26
CA ILE A 110 -14.51 -16.49 11.12
C ILE A 110 -14.24 -17.67 10.19
N THR A 111 -12.96 -17.92 9.87
CA THR A 111 -12.51 -19.00 8.98
C THR A 111 -11.00 -19.19 9.08
N ASP A 112 -10.46 -20.26 8.52
CA ASP A 112 -9.02 -20.41 8.33
C ASP A 112 -8.54 -19.47 7.22
N TRP A 113 -8.12 -18.27 7.60
CA TRP A 113 -7.67 -17.25 6.65
C TRP A 113 -6.41 -17.61 5.88
N LYS A 114 -5.57 -18.50 6.43
CA LYS A 114 -4.35 -18.91 5.75
C LYS A 114 -4.70 -19.82 4.59
N GLU A 115 -5.56 -20.81 4.83
CA GLU A 115 -6.06 -21.70 3.79
C GLU A 115 -6.94 -20.94 2.77
N GLU A 116 -7.82 -20.07 3.27
CA GLU A 116 -8.75 -19.29 2.46
C GLU A 116 -8.03 -18.31 1.51
N LEU A 117 -6.96 -17.64 1.96
CA LEU A 117 -6.24 -16.66 1.15
C LEU A 117 -5.13 -17.26 0.26
N ALA A 118 -4.65 -18.46 0.54
CA ALA A 118 -3.52 -19.06 -0.18
C ALA A 118 -3.67 -19.07 -1.72
N PRO A 119 -4.81 -19.48 -2.32
CA PRO A 119 -4.98 -19.45 -3.78
C PRO A 119 -4.92 -18.03 -4.35
N TYR A 120 -5.37 -17.05 -3.59
CA TYR A 120 -5.41 -15.65 -4.02
C TYR A 120 -4.06 -14.95 -3.83
N TYR A 121 -3.23 -15.40 -2.89
CA TYR A 121 -1.83 -15.05 -2.83
C TYR A 121 -1.06 -15.56 -4.05
N ASP A 122 -1.30 -16.81 -4.48
CA ASP A 122 -0.71 -17.34 -5.73
C ASP A 122 -1.12 -16.48 -6.94
N GLN A 123 -2.43 -16.26 -7.12
CA GLN A 123 -2.94 -15.43 -8.21
C GLN A 123 -2.33 -14.02 -8.20
N ALA A 124 -2.27 -13.39 -7.03
CA ALA A 124 -1.67 -12.06 -6.86
C ALA A 124 -0.18 -12.07 -7.20
N LYS A 125 0.59 -13.08 -6.77
CA LYS A 125 2.01 -13.24 -7.10
C LYS A 125 2.24 -13.34 -8.61
N ARG A 126 1.44 -14.15 -9.29
CA ARG A 126 1.54 -14.33 -10.75
C ARG A 126 1.19 -13.06 -11.52
N MET A 127 0.10 -12.38 -11.16
CA MET A 127 -0.29 -11.11 -11.78
C MET A 127 0.70 -9.97 -11.54
N LEU A 128 1.27 -9.89 -10.34
CA LEU A 128 2.28 -8.89 -9.99
C LEU A 128 3.68 -9.27 -10.50
N GLY A 129 3.87 -10.48 -11.02
CA GLY A 129 5.15 -10.96 -11.54
C GLY A 129 6.20 -11.04 -10.44
N VAL A 130 5.82 -11.57 -9.27
CA VAL A 130 6.71 -11.70 -8.12
C VAL A 130 7.88 -12.62 -8.46
N THR A 131 9.09 -12.11 -8.29
CA THR A 131 10.33 -12.87 -8.42
C THR A 131 11.32 -12.46 -7.34
N THR A 132 12.24 -13.35 -6.98
CA THR A 132 13.31 -13.03 -6.04
C THR A 132 14.29 -12.06 -6.70
N ASN A 133 14.67 -10.98 -6.02
CA ASN A 133 15.70 -10.07 -6.51
C ASN A 133 17.02 -10.83 -6.76
N PRO A 134 17.51 -10.92 -8.01
CA PRO A 134 18.70 -11.70 -8.33
C PRO A 134 20.02 -10.93 -8.13
N TRP A 135 19.96 -9.62 -7.87
CA TRP A 135 21.13 -8.75 -7.91
C TRP A 135 21.50 -8.25 -6.51
N PRO A 136 22.63 -8.69 -5.94
CA PRO A 136 23.16 -8.09 -4.73
C PRO A 136 23.71 -6.68 -5.03
N THR A 137 23.73 -5.84 -4.01
CA THR A 137 24.16 -4.44 -4.07
C THR A 137 25.08 -4.09 -2.90
N PRO A 138 25.79 -2.95 -2.93
CA PRO A 138 26.64 -2.55 -1.80
C PRO A 138 25.87 -2.39 -0.48
N SER A 139 24.57 -2.07 -0.53
CA SER A 139 23.75 -2.03 0.68
C SER A 139 23.45 -3.43 1.20
N ASP A 140 23.34 -4.42 0.32
CA ASP A 140 23.02 -5.80 0.68
C ASP A 140 24.20 -6.47 1.37
N GLU A 141 25.43 -6.16 0.94
CA GLU A 141 26.68 -6.59 1.61
C GLU A 141 26.72 -6.10 3.06
N VAL A 142 26.47 -4.80 3.27
CA VAL A 142 26.42 -4.20 4.62
C VAL A 142 25.33 -4.85 5.48
N MET A 143 24.13 -5.06 4.91
CA MET A 143 23.03 -5.68 5.66
C MET A 143 23.34 -7.13 6.05
N ARG A 144 24.01 -7.89 5.19
CA ARG A 144 24.45 -9.25 5.49
C ARG A 144 25.50 -9.27 6.61
N GLU A 145 26.51 -8.42 6.52
CA GLU A 145 27.53 -8.31 7.58
C GLU A 145 26.93 -7.90 8.93
N VAL A 146 25.96 -6.99 8.95
CA VAL A 146 25.26 -6.62 10.19
C VAL A 146 24.41 -7.78 10.73
N ALA A 147 23.78 -8.56 9.86
CA ALA A 147 23.05 -9.77 10.27
C ALA A 147 23.99 -10.81 10.89
N ASP A 148 25.16 -11.02 10.29
CA ASP A 148 26.19 -11.94 10.79
C ASP A 148 26.74 -11.48 12.15
N ASP A 149 27.06 -10.20 12.31
CA ASP A 149 27.53 -9.60 13.58
C ASP A 149 26.49 -9.69 14.72
N LEU A 150 25.21 -9.81 14.36
CA LEU A 150 24.09 -9.99 15.29
C LEU A 150 23.77 -11.47 15.56
N GLY A 151 24.46 -12.40 14.89
CA GLY A 151 24.17 -13.85 15.00
C GLY A 151 22.89 -14.29 14.26
N VAL A 152 22.30 -13.42 13.44
CA VAL A 152 21.04 -13.65 12.71
C VAL A 152 21.25 -13.73 11.20
N GLY A 153 22.46 -14.03 10.74
CA GLY A 153 22.79 -14.16 9.30
C GLY A 153 21.86 -15.10 8.53
N HIS A 154 21.32 -16.12 9.20
CA HIS A 154 20.35 -17.06 8.64
C HIS A 154 18.98 -16.45 8.28
N THR A 155 18.64 -15.26 8.82
CA THR A 155 17.39 -14.56 8.49
C THR A 155 17.54 -13.58 7.32
N TYR A 156 18.78 -13.29 6.91
CA TYR A 156 19.06 -12.45 5.76
C TYR A 156 18.58 -13.15 4.47
N ARG A 157 17.87 -12.41 3.62
CA ARG A 157 17.40 -12.92 2.32
C ARG A 157 17.20 -11.82 1.29
N PRO A 158 17.39 -12.09 -0.02
CA PRO A 158 16.91 -11.23 -1.08
C PRO A 158 15.38 -11.09 -1.04
N THR A 159 14.86 -9.96 -1.51
CA THR A 159 13.42 -9.67 -1.45
C THR A 159 12.64 -10.28 -2.62
N PRO A 160 11.40 -10.76 -2.38
CA PRO A 160 10.44 -11.02 -3.44
C PRO A 160 9.89 -9.69 -3.95
N VAL A 161 10.06 -9.40 -5.24
CA VAL A 161 9.74 -8.12 -5.86
C VAL A 161 8.91 -8.23 -7.13
N GLY A 162 8.01 -7.26 -7.34
CA GLY A 162 7.24 -7.09 -8.59
C GLY A 162 8.00 -6.33 -9.67
N VAL A 163 9.16 -6.84 -10.08
CA VAL A 163 10.07 -6.21 -11.05
C VAL A 163 10.48 -7.22 -12.11
N PHE A 164 10.40 -6.81 -13.38
CA PHE A 164 10.84 -7.64 -14.49
C PHE A 164 12.35 -7.50 -14.71
N PHE A 165 13.09 -8.59 -14.45
CA PHE A 165 14.53 -8.68 -14.73
C PHE A 165 14.84 -9.34 -16.08
N GLY A 166 13.85 -10.03 -16.68
CA GLY A 166 14.05 -10.88 -17.85
C GLY A 166 14.62 -12.25 -17.49
N PRO A 167 14.68 -13.19 -18.45
CA PRO A 167 15.41 -14.44 -18.31
C PRO A 167 16.88 -14.23 -17.95
N ASP A 168 17.52 -15.22 -17.34
CA ASP A 168 18.94 -15.17 -16.99
C ASP A 168 19.80 -14.82 -18.21
N GLY A 169 20.79 -13.95 -18.00
CA GLY A 169 21.65 -13.42 -19.07
C GLY A 169 21.03 -12.28 -19.89
N THR A 170 19.76 -11.90 -19.68
CA THR A 170 19.16 -10.77 -20.40
C THR A 170 19.79 -9.44 -19.97
N ARG A 171 20.26 -8.66 -20.96
CA ARG A 171 20.85 -7.34 -20.69
C ARG A 171 19.79 -6.40 -20.06
N PRO A 172 20.15 -5.59 -19.04
CA PRO A 172 19.31 -4.49 -18.55
C PRO A 172 18.78 -3.57 -19.66
N GLY A 173 17.51 -3.15 -19.56
CA GLY A 173 16.85 -2.26 -20.52
C GLY A 173 16.34 -2.92 -21.80
N THR A 174 16.53 -4.24 -21.96
CA THR A 174 16.05 -5.01 -23.11
C THR A 174 14.53 -5.00 -23.14
N ARG A 175 13.94 -4.64 -24.28
CA ARG A 175 12.49 -4.67 -24.48
C ARG A 175 12.04 -6.12 -24.70
N VAL A 176 10.96 -6.51 -24.03
CA VAL A 176 10.35 -7.84 -24.14
C VAL A 176 8.85 -7.64 -24.33
N ALA A 177 8.29 -8.32 -25.33
CA ALA A 177 6.85 -8.32 -25.56
C ALA A 177 6.16 -9.09 -24.44
N ASP A 178 5.11 -8.47 -23.86
CA ASP A 178 4.27 -8.98 -22.76
C ASP A 178 4.74 -10.29 -22.08
N PRO A 179 5.64 -10.20 -21.08
CA PRO A 179 6.19 -11.38 -20.43
C PRO A 179 5.22 -12.05 -19.44
N PHE A 180 4.01 -11.50 -19.22
CA PHE A 180 3.13 -11.94 -18.13
C PHE A 180 1.75 -12.38 -18.60
N PHE A 181 1.21 -11.81 -19.67
CA PHE A 181 -0.22 -11.90 -19.98
C PHE A 181 -0.54 -12.47 -21.37
N GLY A 182 0.39 -13.17 -22.01
CA GLY A 182 0.09 -13.95 -23.22
C GLY A 182 -0.28 -13.10 -24.44
N GLY A 183 0.20 -11.86 -24.53
CA GLY A 183 0.00 -10.96 -25.65
C GLY A 183 -1.13 -9.94 -25.48
N VAL A 184 -1.94 -10.04 -24.42
CA VAL A 184 -2.97 -9.03 -24.09
C VAL A 184 -2.46 -7.95 -23.13
N GLY A 185 -1.25 -8.13 -22.60
CA GLY A 185 -0.55 -7.15 -21.78
C GLY A 185 0.35 -6.22 -22.60
N PRO A 186 0.89 -5.17 -21.95
CA PRO A 186 1.81 -4.25 -22.60
C PRO A 186 3.25 -4.79 -22.54
N ASP A 187 4.08 -4.31 -23.47
CA ASP A 187 5.52 -4.58 -23.44
C ASP A 187 6.19 -4.13 -22.15
N ARG A 188 7.33 -4.77 -21.87
CA ARG A 188 8.20 -4.49 -20.74
C ARG A 188 9.62 -4.17 -21.18
N ARG A 189 10.39 -3.64 -20.25
CA ARG A 189 11.85 -3.67 -20.33
C ARG A 189 12.43 -4.26 -19.08
N THR A 190 13.56 -4.95 -19.19
CA THR A 190 14.29 -5.46 -18.03
C THR A 190 14.82 -4.31 -17.17
N CYS A 191 14.89 -4.54 -15.86
CA CYS A 191 15.31 -3.54 -14.86
C CYS A 191 16.71 -2.97 -15.17
N LEU A 192 16.86 -1.66 -14.96
CA LEU A 192 18.15 -0.95 -15.07
C LEU A 192 18.93 -0.86 -13.77
N HIS A 193 18.39 -1.39 -12.66
CA HIS A 193 19.00 -1.30 -11.32
C HIS A 193 19.30 0.16 -10.91
N CYS A 194 18.38 1.08 -11.22
CA CYS A 194 18.58 2.52 -11.08
C CYS A 194 18.10 3.14 -9.75
N GLY A 195 17.44 2.38 -8.87
CA GLY A 195 16.89 2.87 -7.60
C GLY A 195 15.67 3.78 -7.71
N GLU A 196 15.16 4.06 -8.92
CA GLU A 196 14.09 5.06 -9.16
C GLU A 196 12.67 4.58 -8.79
N CYS A 197 12.51 3.42 -8.15
CA CYS A 197 11.19 2.81 -7.95
C CYS A 197 10.23 3.72 -7.16
N LEU A 198 10.74 4.43 -6.15
CA LEU A 198 9.96 5.32 -5.28
C LEU A 198 9.67 6.69 -5.91
N THR A 199 10.32 7.04 -7.02
CA THR A 199 10.00 8.25 -7.82
C THR A 199 9.14 7.96 -9.05
N GLY A 200 8.75 6.70 -9.24
CA GLY A 200 8.06 6.20 -10.42
C GLY A 200 9.05 5.62 -11.43
N CYS A 201 8.83 4.35 -11.82
CA CYS A 201 9.70 3.68 -12.78
C CYS A 201 9.45 4.21 -14.20
N ARG A 202 10.43 4.92 -14.74
CA ARG A 202 10.40 5.52 -16.09
C ARG A 202 10.79 4.57 -17.21
N HIS A 203 11.16 3.35 -16.85
CA HIS A 203 11.87 2.43 -17.74
C HIS A 203 11.05 1.19 -18.11
N GLY A 204 9.82 1.05 -17.59
CA GLY A 204 8.96 -0.09 -17.95
C GLY A 204 9.18 -1.39 -17.16
N ALA A 205 10.15 -1.46 -16.24
CA ALA A 205 10.49 -2.70 -15.53
C ALA A 205 9.61 -3.00 -14.30
N LYS A 206 9.10 -1.96 -13.65
CA LYS A 206 8.23 -2.07 -12.47
C LYS A 206 6.84 -2.53 -12.90
N ASN A 207 6.36 -3.68 -12.42
CA ASN A 207 5.08 -4.24 -12.82
C ASN A 207 3.91 -3.61 -12.03
N THR A 208 3.70 -2.31 -12.26
CA THR A 208 2.67 -1.50 -11.57
C THR A 208 1.25 -1.90 -11.98
N THR A 209 0.24 -1.42 -11.23
CA THR A 209 -1.15 -1.76 -11.55
C THR A 209 -1.65 -1.21 -12.88
N VAL A 210 -1.10 -0.07 -13.32
CA VAL A 210 -1.32 0.54 -14.65
C VAL A 210 -0.81 -0.33 -15.79
N LYS A 211 0.05 -1.28 -15.46
CA LYS A 211 0.80 -2.12 -16.38
C LYS A 211 0.24 -3.55 -16.38
N ASN A 212 -0.48 -3.97 -15.34
CA ASN A 212 -1.15 -5.27 -15.25
C ASN A 212 -2.68 -5.11 -15.13
N TYR A 213 -3.28 -5.31 -13.96
CA TYR A 213 -4.72 -5.29 -13.71
C TYR A 213 -5.47 -4.14 -14.40
N LEU A 214 -5.01 -2.90 -14.23
CA LEU A 214 -5.73 -1.75 -14.77
C LEU A 214 -5.56 -1.62 -16.30
N HIS A 215 -4.40 -2.03 -16.84
CA HIS A 215 -4.21 -2.13 -18.28
C HIS A 215 -5.22 -3.10 -18.89
N LEU A 216 -5.30 -4.29 -18.32
CA LEU A 216 -6.18 -5.36 -18.77
C LEU A 216 -7.66 -4.97 -18.59
N ALA A 217 -7.99 -4.28 -17.49
CA ALA A 217 -9.35 -3.80 -17.25
C ALA A 217 -9.78 -2.78 -18.31
N GLU A 218 -8.93 -1.81 -18.66
CA GLU A 218 -9.22 -0.82 -19.71
C GLU A 218 -9.31 -1.48 -21.09
N ALA A 219 -8.41 -2.42 -21.40
CA ALA A 219 -8.46 -3.21 -22.63
C ALA A 219 -9.77 -4.02 -22.76
N ALA A 220 -10.34 -4.44 -21.63
CA ALA A 220 -11.62 -5.14 -21.54
C ALA A 220 -12.85 -4.22 -21.49
N GLY A 221 -12.68 -2.90 -21.42
CA GLY A 221 -13.77 -1.92 -21.49
C GLY A 221 -14.05 -1.13 -20.21
N ALA A 222 -13.28 -1.31 -19.12
CA ALA A 222 -13.38 -0.44 -17.95
C ALA A 222 -12.97 1.00 -18.31
N THR A 223 -13.65 1.99 -17.73
CA THR A 223 -13.34 3.41 -17.97
C THR A 223 -12.69 4.06 -16.75
N VAL A 224 -11.47 4.59 -16.89
CA VAL A 224 -10.80 5.34 -15.83
C VAL A 224 -11.00 6.86 -15.99
N HIS A 225 -11.46 7.52 -14.93
CA HIS A 225 -11.63 8.97 -14.83
C HIS A 225 -10.52 9.56 -13.94
N PRO A 226 -9.37 9.97 -14.51
CA PRO A 226 -8.32 10.65 -13.74
C PRO A 226 -8.77 12.02 -13.26
N LEU A 227 -8.05 12.59 -12.29
CA LEU A 227 -8.30 13.90 -11.70
C LEU A 227 -9.74 14.08 -11.21
N THR A 228 -10.36 13.01 -10.72
CA THR A 228 -11.73 12.95 -10.22
C THR A 228 -11.74 12.56 -8.75
N THR A 229 -11.82 13.55 -7.86
CA THR A 229 -11.88 13.32 -6.41
C THR A 229 -13.32 13.13 -5.97
N VAL A 230 -13.67 11.93 -5.49
CA VAL A 230 -14.98 11.68 -4.89
C VAL A 230 -15.08 12.40 -3.54
N THR A 231 -16.17 13.14 -3.36
CA THR A 231 -16.43 13.97 -2.17
C THR A 231 -17.65 13.52 -1.38
N GLY A 232 -18.53 12.72 -2.00
CA GLY A 232 -19.62 12.07 -1.29
C GLY A 232 -20.23 10.87 -2.03
N ILE A 233 -20.87 10.01 -1.26
CA ILE A 233 -21.59 8.81 -1.68
C ILE A 233 -22.90 8.82 -0.90
N ARG A 234 -24.03 8.65 -1.60
CA ARG A 234 -25.34 8.51 -0.96
C ARG A 234 -26.19 7.46 -1.67
N PRO A 235 -27.02 6.71 -0.94
CA PRO A 235 -28.01 5.84 -1.55
C PRO A 235 -28.97 6.65 -2.44
N ARG A 236 -29.51 5.99 -3.47
CA ARG A 236 -30.57 6.52 -4.33
C ARG A 236 -31.94 5.96 -3.93
N PRO A 237 -33.02 6.74 -4.08
CA PRO A 237 -34.36 6.18 -4.15
C PRO A 237 -34.41 5.16 -5.31
N GLY A 238 -34.91 3.94 -5.04
CA GLY A 238 -34.99 2.87 -6.04
C GLY A 238 -33.72 2.02 -6.21
N GLY A 239 -32.73 2.14 -5.32
CA GLY A 239 -31.55 1.29 -5.29
C GLY A 239 -30.29 1.90 -5.92
N GLY A 240 -29.13 1.37 -5.51
CA GLY A 240 -27.81 1.88 -5.90
C GLY A 240 -27.44 3.22 -5.26
N TYR A 241 -26.44 3.88 -5.83
CA TYR A 241 -25.75 5.03 -5.23
C TYR A 241 -25.52 6.17 -6.21
N VAL A 242 -25.41 7.39 -5.68
CA VAL A 242 -24.81 8.55 -6.35
C VAL A 242 -23.46 8.84 -5.72
N CYS A 243 -22.42 8.88 -6.55
CA CYS A 243 -21.08 9.36 -6.20
C CYS A 243 -20.90 10.80 -6.70
N THR A 244 -20.83 11.75 -5.78
CA THR A 244 -20.50 13.15 -6.11
C THR A 244 -18.99 13.33 -6.13
N ALA A 245 -18.46 13.84 -7.24
CA ALA A 245 -17.05 14.08 -7.43
C ALA A 245 -16.76 15.51 -7.91
N VAL A 246 -15.51 15.93 -7.74
CA VAL A 246 -14.98 17.20 -8.24
C VAL A 246 -13.70 16.97 -9.04
N HIS A 247 -13.41 17.85 -9.99
CA HIS A 247 -12.11 17.85 -10.62
C HIS A 247 -11.03 18.23 -9.60
N THR A 248 -9.99 17.39 -9.46
CA THR A 248 -8.99 17.51 -8.39
C THR A 248 -8.28 18.87 -8.37
N LYS A 249 -7.99 19.46 -9.54
CA LYS A 249 -7.34 20.80 -9.64
C LYS A 249 -8.34 21.95 -9.67
N GLN A 250 -9.61 21.68 -9.96
CA GLN A 250 -10.63 22.69 -10.25
C GLN A 250 -11.90 22.31 -9.49
N PRO A 251 -11.92 22.42 -8.15
CA PRO A 251 -12.97 21.83 -7.31
C PRO A 251 -14.38 22.41 -7.56
N TRP A 252 -14.48 23.56 -8.26
CA TRP A 252 -15.75 24.11 -8.73
C TRP A 252 -16.40 23.28 -9.85
N ARG A 253 -15.61 22.51 -10.62
CA ARG A 253 -16.14 21.56 -11.62
C ARG A 253 -16.61 20.29 -10.92
N LYS A 254 -17.92 20.22 -10.70
CA LYS A 254 -18.59 19.10 -10.06
C LYS A 254 -19.15 18.13 -11.10
N ARG A 255 -19.15 16.84 -10.78
CA ARG A 255 -19.81 15.80 -11.57
C ARG A 255 -20.41 14.76 -10.63
N THR A 256 -21.50 14.13 -11.07
CA THR A 256 -22.11 12.99 -10.38
C THR A 256 -22.01 11.76 -11.25
N TYR A 257 -21.79 10.62 -10.61
CA TYR A 257 -21.82 9.31 -11.24
C TYR A 257 -22.84 8.45 -10.49
N THR A 258 -23.65 7.71 -11.22
CA THR A 258 -24.62 6.77 -10.66
C THR A 258 -24.18 5.34 -10.92
N ALA A 259 -24.30 4.50 -9.90
CA ALA A 259 -23.96 3.09 -9.99
C ALA A 259 -24.91 2.22 -9.15
N GLU A 260 -25.09 0.98 -9.56
CA GLU A 260 -25.79 -0.01 -8.74
C GLU A 260 -24.94 -0.37 -7.52
N GLN A 261 -23.64 -0.56 -7.74
CA GLN A 261 -22.67 -0.99 -6.73
C GLN A 261 -21.50 -0.01 -6.66
N VAL A 262 -20.91 0.17 -5.47
CA VAL A 262 -19.75 1.04 -5.26
C VAL A 262 -18.67 0.32 -4.47
N VAL A 263 -17.45 0.31 -5.01
CA VAL A 263 -16.26 -0.24 -4.36
C VAL A 263 -15.35 0.91 -3.92
N LEU A 264 -15.11 1.03 -2.61
CA LEU A 264 -14.12 1.95 -2.07
C LEU A 264 -12.74 1.30 -2.08
N ALA A 265 -11.80 1.92 -2.79
CA ALA A 265 -10.41 1.51 -2.88
C ALA A 265 -9.45 2.73 -2.86
N ALA A 266 -9.76 3.73 -2.05
CA ALA A 266 -9.12 5.05 -2.04
C ALA A 266 -7.88 5.13 -1.12
N SER A 267 -7.24 3.99 -0.80
CA SER A 267 -6.28 3.78 0.30
C SER A 267 -6.91 3.90 1.68
N ALA A 268 -6.29 3.30 2.71
CA ALA A 268 -6.88 3.27 4.05
C ALA A 268 -7.35 4.64 4.56
N LEU A 269 -6.51 5.67 4.46
CA LEU A 269 -6.89 7.02 4.90
C LEU A 269 -7.92 7.68 3.98
N GLY A 270 -7.85 7.47 2.66
CA GLY A 270 -8.80 8.05 1.73
C GLY A 270 -10.21 7.48 1.93
N THR A 271 -10.30 6.15 2.07
CA THR A 271 -11.54 5.42 2.34
C THR A 271 -12.13 5.82 3.68
N GLN A 272 -11.34 5.79 4.77
CA GLN A 272 -11.81 6.22 6.09
C GLN A 272 -12.28 7.69 6.10
N ARG A 273 -11.54 8.61 5.46
CA ARG A 273 -11.94 10.03 5.37
C ARG A 273 -13.27 10.21 4.66
N LEU A 274 -13.50 9.45 3.59
CA LEU A 274 -14.75 9.51 2.84
C LEU A 274 -15.89 8.96 3.70
N LEU A 275 -15.73 7.78 4.29
CA LEU A 275 -16.76 7.14 5.12
C LEU A 275 -17.10 7.95 6.38
N HIS A 276 -16.11 8.47 7.10
CA HIS A 276 -16.36 9.34 8.25
C HIS A 276 -17.15 10.59 7.84
N ARG A 277 -16.79 11.19 6.70
CA ARG A 277 -17.53 12.35 6.17
C ARG A 277 -18.96 11.97 5.83
N MET A 278 -19.20 10.79 5.26
CA MET A 278 -20.54 10.33 4.89
C MET A 278 -21.41 10.06 6.12
N ARG A 279 -20.86 9.40 7.14
CA ARG A 279 -21.52 9.21 8.43
C ARG A 279 -21.86 10.56 9.06
N ASP A 280 -20.88 11.44 9.18
CA ASP A 280 -21.01 12.73 9.89
C ASP A 280 -21.97 13.72 9.20
N ARG A 281 -22.24 13.51 7.90
CA ARG A 281 -23.22 14.29 7.13
C ARG A 281 -24.58 13.60 7.00
N GLY A 282 -24.78 12.46 7.65
CA GLY A 282 -26.02 11.68 7.57
C GLY A 282 -26.25 11.03 6.19
N MET A 283 -25.25 10.97 5.32
CA MET A 283 -25.36 10.37 3.98
C MET A 283 -25.31 8.84 4.04
N LEU A 284 -24.55 8.29 5.01
CA LEU A 284 -24.48 6.86 5.31
C LEU A 284 -24.63 6.64 6.83
N PRO A 285 -25.83 6.85 7.40
CA PRO A 285 -26.03 6.90 8.86
C PRO A 285 -25.90 5.53 9.55
N ARG A 286 -26.10 4.42 8.82
CA ARG A 286 -26.01 3.05 9.34
C ARG A 286 -24.61 2.43 9.24
N LEU A 287 -23.57 3.25 9.03
CA LEU A 287 -22.19 2.73 9.05
C LEU A 287 -21.87 2.17 10.44
N SER A 288 -21.17 1.05 10.47
CA SER A 288 -20.74 0.40 11.71
C SER A 288 -20.04 1.38 12.66
N PRO A 289 -20.28 1.26 13.99
CA PRO A 289 -19.54 2.02 15.00
C PRO A 289 -18.03 1.69 15.02
N ARG A 290 -17.60 0.59 14.39
CA ARG A 290 -16.20 0.18 14.26
C ARG A 290 -15.42 0.99 13.23
N LEU A 291 -16.05 1.89 12.49
CA LEU A 291 -15.37 2.77 11.53
C LEU A 291 -14.24 3.56 12.21
N GLY A 292 -13.03 3.33 11.72
CA GLY A 292 -11.79 3.95 12.19
C GLY A 292 -11.05 3.16 13.27
N VAL A 293 -11.64 2.10 13.82
CA VAL A 293 -11.02 1.25 14.84
C VAL A 293 -10.08 0.22 14.19
N LEU A 294 -9.01 -0.16 14.91
CA LEU A 294 -7.95 -1.05 14.42
C LEU A 294 -7.25 -0.54 13.15
N ALA A 295 -7.11 0.78 13.02
CA ALA A 295 -6.18 1.33 12.03
C ALA A 295 -4.75 1.18 12.57
N ARG A 296 -3.77 0.88 11.70
CA ARG A 296 -2.40 0.57 12.11
C ARG A 296 -1.39 1.28 11.23
N THR A 297 -0.26 1.64 11.82
CA THR A 297 0.90 2.23 11.14
C THR A 297 1.96 1.19 10.79
N ASN A 298 1.59 -0.11 10.86
CA ASN A 298 2.49 -1.26 10.67
C ASN A 298 3.72 -1.25 11.58
N SER A 299 3.63 -0.56 12.74
CA SER A 299 4.72 -0.38 13.71
C SER A 299 6.04 0.11 13.10
N GLU A 300 5.98 1.12 12.24
CA GLU A 300 7.13 1.52 11.44
C GLU A 300 8.04 2.57 12.07
N ALA A 301 9.35 2.39 11.84
CA ALA A 301 10.35 3.45 11.95
C ALA A 301 11.15 3.55 10.64
N VAL A 302 11.48 4.79 10.24
CA VAL A 302 12.34 5.06 9.09
C VAL A 302 13.64 5.66 9.59
N LEU A 303 14.66 4.81 9.66
CA LEU A 303 16.00 5.16 10.13
C LEU A 303 16.95 5.29 8.93
N ALA A 304 18.17 5.75 9.17
CA ALA A 304 19.17 5.88 8.11
C ALA A 304 20.59 5.72 8.65
N ALA A 305 21.50 5.35 7.76
CA ALA A 305 22.94 5.44 7.97
C ALA A 305 23.56 6.14 6.76
N ARG A 306 24.40 7.15 7.00
CA ARG A 306 24.98 7.98 5.93
C ARG A 306 26.49 8.08 6.03
N THR A 307 27.18 7.77 4.94
CA THR A 307 28.62 8.01 4.77
C THR A 307 28.91 9.32 4.03
N THR A 308 30.16 9.79 4.06
CA THR A 308 30.64 10.91 3.21
C THR A 308 31.40 10.43 1.98
N ARG A 309 31.70 9.12 1.89
CA ARG A 309 32.38 8.49 0.75
C ARG A 309 31.65 8.77 -0.55
N ARG A 310 32.42 8.95 -1.64
CA ARG A 310 31.85 9.32 -2.94
C ARG A 310 31.60 8.14 -3.87
N ASP A 311 32.21 7.02 -3.60
CA ASP A 311 32.16 5.77 -4.35
C ASP A 311 31.12 4.78 -3.78
N ALA A 312 30.50 5.09 -2.64
CA ALA A 312 29.58 4.20 -1.92
C ALA A 312 28.46 3.55 -2.75
N GLY A 313 27.85 4.30 -3.67
CA GLY A 313 26.97 3.70 -4.70
C GLY A 313 25.64 3.13 -4.20
N TYR A 314 25.13 3.52 -3.03
CA TYR A 314 23.92 2.94 -2.41
C TYR A 314 22.60 3.20 -3.18
N HIS A 315 22.62 3.99 -4.25
CA HIS A 315 21.49 4.23 -5.15
C HIS A 315 21.25 3.09 -6.17
N ARG A 316 22.18 2.14 -6.30
CA ARG A 316 22.11 1.06 -7.30
C ARG A 316 21.21 -0.09 -6.82
N GLY A 317 20.48 -0.70 -7.76
CA GLY A 317 19.55 -1.80 -7.51
C GLY A 317 18.07 -1.43 -7.68
N VAL A 318 17.20 -2.33 -7.24
CA VAL A 318 15.80 -2.01 -6.96
C VAL A 318 15.69 -1.23 -5.64
N ALA A 319 14.56 -0.58 -5.36
CA ALA A 319 14.43 0.25 -4.15
C ALA A 319 14.70 -0.54 -2.86
N ILE A 320 14.24 -1.79 -2.80
CA ILE A 320 14.41 -2.69 -1.66
C ILE A 320 14.84 -4.06 -2.20
N SER A 321 16.09 -4.46 -1.95
CA SER A 321 16.74 -5.63 -2.58
C SER A 321 16.95 -6.83 -1.65
N SER A 322 16.98 -6.60 -0.35
CA SER A 322 17.14 -7.63 0.67
C SER A 322 16.33 -7.31 1.92
N SER A 323 16.36 -8.20 2.90
CA SER A 323 15.82 -7.96 4.24
C SER A 323 16.51 -8.85 5.27
N LEU A 324 16.36 -8.53 6.55
CA LEU A 324 16.73 -9.39 7.69
C LEU A 324 15.67 -9.30 8.80
N HIS A 325 15.63 -10.31 9.66
CA HIS A 325 14.85 -10.30 10.91
C HIS A 325 15.83 -10.38 12.08
N PRO A 326 16.02 -9.30 12.87
CA PRO A 326 16.94 -9.33 14.01
C PRO A 326 16.33 -10.00 15.24
N ASP A 327 15.01 -10.16 15.28
CA ASP A 327 14.25 -10.90 16.27
C ASP A 327 12.96 -11.47 15.62
N GLU A 328 12.11 -12.13 16.40
CA GLU A 328 10.90 -12.79 15.90
C GLU A 328 9.82 -11.83 15.35
N VAL A 329 9.82 -10.58 15.79
CA VAL A 329 8.73 -9.63 15.52
C VAL A 329 9.15 -8.46 14.64
N THR A 330 10.45 -8.27 14.38
CA THR A 330 11.00 -7.14 13.66
C THR A 330 11.51 -7.55 12.29
N HIS A 331 11.15 -6.77 11.26
CA HIS A 331 11.60 -6.95 9.88
C HIS A 331 12.27 -5.67 9.40
N ILE A 332 13.50 -5.77 8.87
CA ILE A 332 14.29 -4.60 8.43
C ILE A 332 14.68 -4.74 6.96
N GLU A 333 14.42 -3.68 6.21
CA GLU A 333 14.68 -3.58 4.77
C GLU A 333 15.54 -2.35 4.43
N PRO A 334 16.65 -2.50 3.67
CA PRO A 334 17.37 -1.36 3.12
C PRO A 334 16.59 -0.74 1.96
N VAL A 335 16.23 0.53 2.12
CA VAL A 335 15.53 1.34 1.12
C VAL A 335 16.51 2.29 0.45
N ARG A 336 16.40 2.45 -0.88
CA ARG A 336 17.17 3.43 -1.64
C ARG A 336 16.33 4.25 -2.61
N TYR A 337 16.92 5.36 -3.04
CA TYR A 337 16.37 6.27 -4.03
C TYR A 337 17.31 6.37 -5.22
N GLY A 338 16.74 6.64 -6.40
CA GLY A 338 17.53 6.82 -7.61
C GLY A 338 18.44 8.04 -7.54
N LYS A 339 19.56 7.98 -8.27
CA LYS A 339 20.62 9.00 -8.23
C LYS A 339 20.07 10.43 -8.36
N GLY A 340 20.38 11.28 -7.38
CA GLY A 340 19.97 12.68 -7.35
C GLY A 340 18.57 12.93 -6.77
N SER A 341 17.81 11.89 -6.42
CA SER A 341 16.53 12.01 -5.71
C SER A 341 16.76 12.19 -4.21
N ASN A 342 17.12 13.43 -3.84
CA ASN A 342 17.60 13.75 -2.50
C ASN A 342 16.65 14.62 -1.67
N LEU A 343 15.39 14.80 -2.10
CA LEU A 343 14.44 15.70 -1.41
C LEU A 343 14.20 15.26 0.03
N LEU A 344 14.10 13.94 0.27
CA LEU A 344 13.85 13.40 1.60
C LEU A 344 15.03 13.57 2.56
N ALA A 345 16.22 13.92 2.07
CA ALA A 345 17.34 14.30 2.93
C ALA A 345 16.99 15.46 3.88
N LEU A 346 16.05 16.32 3.47
CA LEU A 346 15.58 17.44 4.28
C LEU A 346 14.78 17.01 5.53
N LEU A 347 14.31 15.75 5.55
CA LEU A 347 13.64 15.18 6.72
C LEU A 347 14.62 14.59 7.74
N GLY A 348 15.90 14.44 7.39
CA GLY A 348 16.90 13.76 8.22
C GLY A 348 17.32 14.55 9.45
N ALA A 349 17.40 13.86 10.59
CA ALA A 349 17.87 14.31 11.88
C ALA A 349 18.82 13.27 12.51
N VAL A 350 19.49 13.63 13.61
CA VAL A 350 20.38 12.71 14.35
C VAL A 350 19.58 11.57 14.98
N LEU A 351 20.13 10.35 14.94
CA LEU A 351 19.52 9.20 15.62
C LEU A 351 19.51 9.46 17.13
N THR A 352 18.32 9.49 17.74
CA THR A 352 18.13 9.90 19.14
C THR A 352 17.32 8.86 19.91
N ASP A 353 17.92 8.30 20.96
CA ASP A 353 17.24 7.42 21.92
C ASP A 353 16.45 8.24 22.95
N PRO A 354 15.35 7.71 23.49
CA PRO A 354 14.64 8.34 24.60
C PRO A 354 15.52 8.37 25.85
N VAL A 355 15.46 9.47 26.59
CA VAL A 355 16.13 9.62 27.89
C VAL A 355 15.04 9.74 28.96
N PRO A 356 15.01 8.89 30.01
CA PRO A 356 14.00 8.94 31.05
C PRO A 356 13.83 10.34 31.64
N GLY A 357 12.57 10.78 31.80
CA GLY A 357 12.25 12.10 32.34
C GLY A 357 12.55 13.29 31.41
N ARG A 358 13.04 13.06 30.19
CA ARG A 358 13.42 14.12 29.26
C ARG A 358 12.67 14.01 27.93
N PRO A 359 12.00 15.08 27.46
CA PRO A 359 11.41 15.12 26.13
C PRO A 359 12.43 14.75 25.04
N ARG A 360 12.04 13.89 24.08
CA ARG A 360 12.96 13.36 23.06
C ARG A 360 13.58 14.44 22.18
N TRP A 361 12.87 15.53 21.90
CA TRP A 361 13.44 16.67 21.16
C TRP A 361 14.58 17.35 21.92
N LEU A 362 14.53 17.43 23.25
CA LEU A 362 15.63 17.94 24.06
C LEU A 362 16.82 16.99 24.02
N ALA A 363 16.59 15.68 24.10
CA ALA A 363 17.65 14.68 23.93
C ALA A 363 18.30 14.80 22.54
N GLY A 364 17.49 15.01 21.50
CA GLY A 364 17.96 15.25 20.14
C GLY A 364 18.83 16.49 20.02
N LEU A 365 18.47 17.60 20.66
CA LEU A 365 19.32 18.80 20.70
C LEU A 365 20.69 18.51 21.34
N SER A 366 20.72 17.75 22.44
CA SER A 366 21.99 17.31 23.04
C SER A 366 22.80 16.44 22.09
N GLU A 367 22.13 15.54 21.37
CA GLU A 367 22.79 14.68 20.39
C GLU A 367 23.35 15.48 19.21
N MET A 368 22.62 16.49 18.74
CA MET A 368 23.10 17.42 17.71
C MET A 368 24.34 18.19 18.17
N VAL A 369 24.38 18.65 19.42
CA VAL A 369 25.56 19.32 19.99
C VAL A 369 26.75 18.35 20.08
N ARG A 370 26.51 17.11 20.48
CA ARG A 370 27.52 16.03 20.53
C ARG A 370 28.08 15.73 19.14
N GLN A 371 27.21 15.63 18.15
CA GLN A 371 27.54 15.32 16.76
C GLN A 371 27.74 16.57 15.88
N ARG A 372 28.01 17.75 16.46
CA ARG A 372 28.05 19.03 15.71
C ARG A 372 28.96 19.04 14.48
N ARG A 373 30.05 18.26 14.51
CA ARG A 373 30.99 18.12 13.39
C ARG A 373 30.44 17.28 12.23
N ALA A 374 29.50 16.38 12.52
CA ALA A 374 28.83 15.48 11.58
C ALA A 374 27.57 16.11 10.96
N LEU A 375 26.94 17.10 11.61
CA LEU A 375 25.71 17.74 11.14
C LEU A 375 25.76 18.30 9.70
N PRO A 376 26.85 18.95 9.24
CA PRO A 376 26.92 19.41 7.86
C PRO A 376 26.83 18.26 6.85
N ALA A 377 27.44 17.11 7.16
CA ALA A 377 27.34 15.92 6.32
C ALA A 377 25.92 15.32 6.36
N LEU A 378 25.31 15.26 7.54
CA LEU A 378 23.96 14.70 7.72
C LEU A 378 22.90 15.51 6.94
N HIS A 379 22.90 16.84 7.07
CA HIS A 379 21.87 17.72 6.52
C HIS A 379 22.15 18.21 5.09
N ASN A 380 23.32 17.95 4.52
CA ASN A 380 23.60 18.33 3.14
C ASN A 380 22.83 17.42 2.16
N PRO A 381 21.83 17.92 1.42
CA PRO A 381 21.06 17.07 0.51
C PRO A 381 21.88 16.59 -0.70
N ARG A 382 23.05 17.18 -0.97
CA ARG A 382 23.90 16.77 -2.09
C ARG A 382 24.35 15.33 -1.91
N ARG A 383 24.04 14.50 -2.91
CA ARG A 383 24.41 13.08 -3.01
C ARG A 383 23.85 12.14 -1.95
N TRP A 384 22.81 12.56 -1.25
CA TRP A 384 22.17 11.77 -0.20
C TRP A 384 21.78 10.36 -0.68
N SER A 385 21.10 10.25 -1.83
CA SER A 385 20.70 8.95 -2.42
C SER A 385 21.89 8.01 -2.69
N GLU A 386 23.06 8.56 -2.99
CA GLU A 386 24.26 7.77 -3.28
C GLU A 386 25.05 7.37 -2.03
N GLN A 387 24.77 8.03 -0.90
CA GLN A 387 25.57 7.99 0.34
C GLN A 387 24.81 7.44 1.55
N THR A 388 23.51 7.17 1.40
CA THR A 388 22.62 6.80 2.48
C THR A 388 21.99 5.44 2.23
N ILE A 389 22.04 4.59 3.26
CA ILE A 389 21.18 3.41 3.39
C ILE A 389 20.03 3.83 4.30
N VAL A 390 18.81 3.90 3.76
CA VAL A 390 17.60 4.09 4.59
C VAL A 390 17.18 2.71 5.09
N LEU A 391 16.73 2.61 6.33
CA LEU A 391 16.27 1.38 6.94
C LEU A 391 14.78 1.54 7.24
N LEU A 392 13.95 0.74 6.56
CA LEU A 392 12.56 0.57 6.93
C LEU A 392 12.50 -0.55 7.96
N VAL A 393 12.10 -0.18 9.18
CA VAL A 393 11.90 -1.11 10.30
C VAL A 393 10.41 -1.28 10.49
N MET A 394 9.92 -2.52 10.48
CA MET A 394 8.53 -2.89 10.70
C MET A 394 8.45 -3.88 11.85
N GLN A 395 7.35 -3.85 12.62
CA GLN A 395 7.08 -4.88 13.63
C GLN A 395 5.67 -5.47 13.51
N SER A 396 5.55 -6.77 13.78
CA SER A 396 4.28 -7.51 13.80
C SER A 396 3.50 -7.38 15.13
N LEU A 397 3.78 -6.34 15.93
CA LEU A 397 3.10 -6.12 17.21
C LEU A 397 1.61 -5.81 17.01
N ASP A 398 0.74 -6.30 17.90
CA ASP A 398 -0.67 -5.93 17.89
C ASP A 398 -0.89 -4.59 18.59
N ASN A 399 -0.61 -3.52 17.85
CA ASN A 399 -0.94 -2.16 18.22
C ASN A 399 -1.88 -1.55 17.19
N SER A 400 -2.63 -0.55 17.63
CA SER A 400 -3.51 0.19 16.74
C SER A 400 -3.76 1.61 17.21
N VAL A 401 -4.23 2.43 16.27
CA VAL A 401 -4.84 3.72 16.49
C VAL A 401 -6.31 3.67 16.09
N THR A 402 -7.10 4.49 16.75
CA THR A 402 -8.47 4.76 16.30
C THR A 402 -8.50 6.08 15.57
N THR A 403 -8.91 6.06 14.30
CA THR A 403 -9.23 7.28 13.57
C THR A 403 -10.66 7.72 13.91
N TYR A 404 -10.85 9.02 14.07
CA TYR A 404 -12.17 9.60 14.33
C TYR A 404 -12.23 11.03 13.82
N THR A 405 -13.42 11.62 13.82
CA THR A 405 -13.63 13.01 13.42
C THR A 405 -14.11 13.85 14.58
N ARG A 406 -13.57 15.07 14.69
CA ARG A 406 -14.00 16.07 15.67
C ARG A 406 -14.41 17.35 14.94
N ARG A 407 -15.51 17.97 15.37
CA ARG A 407 -15.93 19.29 14.89
C ARG A 407 -15.10 20.36 15.61
N GLY A 408 -14.44 21.22 14.84
CA GLY A 408 -13.80 22.44 15.32
C GLY A 408 -14.35 23.67 14.60
N LEU A 409 -13.73 24.83 14.85
CA LEU A 409 -14.14 26.13 14.28
C LEU A 409 -14.08 26.15 12.74
N LEU A 410 -13.08 25.49 12.15
CA LEU A 410 -12.86 25.41 10.69
C LEU A 410 -13.50 24.15 10.06
N GLY A 411 -14.53 23.60 10.70
CA GLY A 411 -15.19 22.37 10.27
C GLY A 411 -14.68 21.10 10.94
N ARG A 412 -15.06 19.93 10.41
CA ARG A 412 -14.67 18.62 10.95
C ARG A 412 -13.30 18.21 10.41
N ARG A 413 -12.44 17.71 11.29
CA ARG A 413 -11.11 17.16 10.95
C ARG A 413 -10.99 15.73 11.45
N MET A 414 -10.25 14.92 10.70
CA MET A 414 -9.86 13.58 11.14
C MET A 414 -8.68 13.69 12.10
N LEU A 415 -8.78 12.96 13.20
CA LEU A 415 -7.79 12.85 14.27
C LEU A 415 -7.51 11.37 14.54
N THR A 416 -6.46 11.12 15.31
CA THR A 416 -6.07 9.81 15.81
C THR A 416 -6.03 9.84 17.33
N LYS A 417 -6.18 8.67 17.95
CA LYS A 417 -5.94 8.40 19.37
C LYS A 417 -5.45 6.96 19.51
N GLN A 418 -4.89 6.61 20.66
CA GLN A 418 -4.57 5.23 20.99
C GLN A 418 -5.78 4.32 20.75
N GLY A 419 -5.54 3.19 20.09
CA GLY A 419 -6.53 2.17 19.79
C GLY A 419 -6.49 1.01 20.79
N ILE A 420 -6.84 -0.17 20.30
CA ILE A 420 -6.77 -1.44 21.02
C ILE A 420 -5.33 -1.97 20.96
N GLY A 421 -4.90 -2.67 22.01
CA GLY A 421 -3.56 -3.23 22.12
C GLY A 421 -2.55 -2.23 22.66
N GLU A 422 -1.27 -2.56 22.49
CA GLU A 422 -0.16 -1.76 22.99
C GLU A 422 -0.08 -0.39 22.28
N PRO A 423 0.53 0.62 22.91
CA PRO A 423 0.85 1.86 22.22
C PRO A 423 1.72 1.61 20.99
N ASN A 424 1.44 2.33 19.90
CA ASN A 424 2.30 2.29 18.73
C ASN A 424 3.74 2.65 19.14
N PRO A 425 4.75 1.85 18.75
CA PRO A 425 6.12 2.09 19.15
C PRO A 425 6.57 3.43 18.56
N THR A 426 7.01 4.32 19.45
CA THR A 426 7.65 5.58 19.06
C THR A 426 9.16 5.42 18.96
N TRP A 427 9.69 4.32 19.50
CA TRP A 427 11.10 3.96 19.51
C TRP A 427 11.24 2.44 19.39
N ILE A 428 12.12 1.96 18.51
CA ILE A 428 12.38 0.54 18.28
C ILE A 428 13.88 0.31 18.56
N PRO A 429 14.24 -0.23 19.74
CA PRO A 429 15.64 -0.33 20.18
C PRO A 429 16.54 -1.11 19.22
N ILE A 430 16.10 -2.29 18.78
CA ILE A 430 16.86 -3.13 17.84
C ILE A 430 17.04 -2.46 16.48
N GLY A 431 16.05 -1.66 16.03
CA GLY A 431 16.16 -0.87 14.81
C GLY A 431 17.24 0.22 14.93
N HIS A 432 17.30 0.88 16.10
CA HIS A 432 18.35 1.86 16.40
C HIS A 432 19.74 1.21 16.47
N GLU A 433 19.84 0.01 17.06
CA GLU A 433 21.08 -0.75 17.09
C GLU A 433 21.56 -1.11 15.68
N VAL A 434 20.68 -1.66 14.83
CA VAL A 434 20.98 -1.96 13.43
C VAL A 434 21.41 -0.69 12.68
N ALA A 435 20.73 0.44 12.88
CA ALA A 435 21.12 1.71 12.26
C ALA A 435 22.53 2.17 12.64
N ARG A 436 22.94 1.96 13.91
CA ARG A 436 24.31 2.24 14.37
C ARG A 436 25.32 1.28 13.75
N ARG A 437 25.06 -0.02 13.77
CA ARG A 437 25.94 -1.03 13.17
C ARG A 437 26.15 -0.79 11.67
N VAL A 438 25.07 -0.46 10.94
CA VAL A 438 25.16 -0.06 9.53
C VAL A 438 26.02 1.20 9.38
N ALA A 439 25.82 2.22 10.23
CA ALA A 439 26.65 3.43 10.21
C ALA A 439 28.13 3.13 10.46
N ASP A 440 28.46 2.26 11.42
CA ASP A 440 29.82 1.86 11.73
C ASP A 440 30.48 1.14 10.54
N LYS A 441 29.79 0.17 9.92
CA LYS A 441 30.28 -0.56 8.74
C LYS A 441 30.59 0.35 7.55
N ILE A 442 29.83 1.43 7.37
CA ILE A 442 30.02 2.35 6.24
C ILE A 442 30.92 3.56 6.57
N GLY A 443 31.49 3.61 7.78
CA GLY A 443 32.24 4.76 8.28
C GLY A 443 31.41 6.04 8.26
N GLY A 444 30.16 5.93 8.71
CA GLY A 444 29.11 6.95 8.57
C GLY A 444 28.48 7.37 9.89
N ILE A 445 27.33 8.02 9.77
CA ILE A 445 26.54 8.56 10.88
C ILE A 445 25.15 7.95 10.81
N ALA A 446 24.66 7.45 11.94
CA ALA A 446 23.30 6.99 12.08
C ALA A 446 22.34 8.19 12.23
N GLY A 447 21.22 8.13 11.53
CA GLY A 447 20.20 9.17 11.48
C GLY A 447 18.79 8.61 11.58
N ALA A 448 17.85 9.51 11.82
CA ALA A 448 16.42 9.28 11.84
C ALA A 448 15.71 10.44 11.15
N GLY A 449 14.38 10.52 11.27
CA GLY A 449 13.62 11.68 10.80
C GLY A 449 13.41 12.74 11.89
N TRP A 450 13.21 14.00 11.51
CA TRP A 450 12.78 15.06 12.44
C TRP A 450 11.50 14.69 13.21
N ASN A 451 10.61 13.94 12.57
CA ASN A 451 9.37 13.43 13.15
C ASN A 451 9.61 12.52 14.38
N ASP A 452 10.71 11.76 14.40
CA ASP A 452 11.04 10.86 15.50
C ASP A 452 11.37 11.64 16.78
N LEU A 453 11.99 12.82 16.67
CA LEU A 453 12.25 13.71 17.82
C LEU A 453 10.97 14.17 18.53
N PHE A 454 9.85 14.15 17.82
CA PHE A 454 8.52 14.49 18.33
C PHE A 454 7.64 13.26 18.57
N ASN A 455 8.22 12.05 18.59
CA ASN A 455 7.51 10.79 18.79
C ASN A 455 6.36 10.56 17.80
N ARG A 456 6.57 10.97 16.54
CA ARG A 456 5.60 10.78 15.46
C ARG A 456 6.20 9.85 14.40
N PRO A 457 5.90 8.54 14.40
CA PRO A 457 6.42 7.63 13.39
C PRO A 457 6.00 8.04 11.97
N LEU A 458 6.90 7.83 11.02
CA LEU A 458 6.65 7.92 9.59
C LEU A 458 6.31 6.53 9.07
N THR A 459 5.16 6.38 8.40
CA THR A 459 4.74 5.10 7.83
C THR A 459 4.38 5.20 6.35
N GLY A 460 4.80 4.21 5.58
CA GLY A 460 4.33 3.96 4.22
C GLY A 460 3.14 2.99 4.15
N HIS A 461 2.84 2.32 5.25
CA HIS A 461 1.90 1.20 5.31
C HIS A 461 0.80 1.44 6.35
N PHE A 462 0.00 2.48 6.13
CA PHE A 462 -1.23 2.69 6.91
C PHE A 462 -2.33 1.72 6.45
N ILE A 463 -2.80 0.88 7.36
CA ILE A 463 -3.76 -0.20 7.12
C ILE A 463 -4.90 -0.19 8.16
N GLY A 464 -5.96 -0.95 7.93
CA GLY A 464 -7.08 -1.09 8.87
C GLY A 464 -7.99 0.14 8.96
N GLY A 465 -8.92 0.11 9.92
CA GLY A 465 -9.96 1.15 10.12
C GLY A 465 -11.28 0.88 9.40
N CYS A 466 -11.33 -0.10 8.49
CA CYS A 466 -12.56 -0.67 7.93
C CYS A 466 -12.48 -2.20 7.97
N THR A 467 -12.13 -2.76 9.13
CA THR A 467 -11.78 -4.17 9.29
C THR A 467 -12.95 -5.11 8.96
N ILE A 468 -12.60 -6.31 8.52
CA ILE A 468 -13.50 -7.45 8.39
C ILE A 468 -13.93 -7.91 9.78
N GLY A 469 -15.22 -8.16 9.97
CA GLY A 469 -15.80 -8.80 11.14
C GLY A 469 -16.92 -9.77 10.74
N ASP A 470 -17.43 -10.53 11.70
CA ASP A 470 -18.61 -11.40 11.56
C ASP A 470 -19.93 -10.65 11.80
N SER A 471 -19.89 -9.44 12.37
CA SER A 471 -21.05 -8.61 12.62
C SER A 471 -20.73 -7.11 12.49
N PRO A 472 -21.75 -6.23 12.38
CA PRO A 472 -21.54 -4.77 12.41
C PRO A 472 -20.92 -4.26 13.73
N GLU A 473 -20.99 -5.03 14.82
CA GLU A 473 -20.39 -4.70 16.11
C GLU A 473 -18.89 -5.02 16.15
N THR A 474 -18.42 -5.97 15.34
CA THR A 474 -17.02 -6.44 15.33
C THR A 474 -16.22 -5.91 14.14
N GLY A 475 -16.87 -5.60 13.02
CA GLY A 475 -16.24 -5.06 11.80
C GLY A 475 -17.04 -3.99 11.08
N VAL A 476 -16.43 -3.37 10.07
CA VAL A 476 -17.07 -2.39 9.17
C VAL A 476 -17.58 -3.07 7.90
N VAL A 477 -16.84 -4.06 7.42
CA VAL A 477 -17.25 -4.92 6.32
C VAL A 477 -17.40 -6.35 6.80
N ASP A 478 -18.29 -7.09 6.14
CA ASP A 478 -18.41 -8.52 6.33
C ASP A 478 -17.24 -9.27 5.66
N PRO A 479 -17.15 -10.61 5.83
CA PRO A 479 -16.06 -11.41 5.26
C PRO A 479 -16.04 -11.47 3.73
N TYR A 480 -17.06 -10.92 3.07
CA TYR A 480 -17.14 -10.74 1.61
C TYR A 480 -16.83 -9.31 1.17
N HIS A 481 -16.28 -8.47 2.06
CA HIS A 481 -15.94 -7.07 1.84
C HIS A 481 -17.15 -6.13 1.63
N ARG A 482 -18.35 -6.55 2.02
CA ARG A 482 -19.59 -5.76 1.91
C ARG A 482 -19.76 -4.89 3.16
N VAL A 483 -20.02 -3.60 3.00
CA VAL A 483 -20.19 -2.66 4.12
C VAL A 483 -21.52 -2.94 4.83
N TYR A 484 -21.45 -3.22 6.13
CA TYR A 484 -22.65 -3.42 6.94
C TYR A 484 -23.59 -2.21 6.88
N GLY A 485 -24.91 -2.50 6.85
CA GLY A 485 -25.97 -1.48 6.83
C GLY A 485 -26.17 -0.78 5.48
N HIS A 486 -25.32 -1.01 4.48
CA HIS A 486 -25.35 -0.37 3.16
C HIS A 486 -25.16 -1.39 2.03
N PRO A 487 -26.21 -2.16 1.67
CA PRO A 487 -26.16 -3.09 0.56
C PRO A 487 -25.66 -2.43 -0.72
N GLY A 488 -24.72 -3.08 -1.37
CA GLY A 488 -24.08 -2.61 -2.59
C GLY A 488 -22.90 -1.66 -2.43
N LEU A 489 -22.48 -1.39 -1.19
CA LEU A 489 -21.24 -0.67 -0.88
C LEU A 489 -20.18 -1.65 -0.38
N HIS A 490 -18.94 -1.52 -0.84
CA HIS A 490 -17.85 -2.46 -0.56
C HIS A 490 -16.55 -1.72 -0.24
N VAL A 491 -15.64 -2.33 0.53
CA VAL A 491 -14.29 -1.79 0.79
C VAL A 491 -13.25 -2.85 0.48
N VAL A 492 -12.33 -2.55 -0.44
CA VAL A 492 -11.40 -3.54 -0.99
C VAL A 492 -9.96 -3.00 -1.05
N ASP A 493 -9.59 -2.08 -0.16
CA ASP A 493 -8.21 -1.57 -0.04
C ASP A 493 -7.57 -1.88 1.31
N SER A 494 -6.43 -1.23 1.60
CA SER A 494 -5.70 -1.40 2.84
C SER A 494 -6.49 -1.12 4.11
N SER A 495 -7.63 -0.41 4.06
CA SER A 495 -8.49 -0.25 5.24
C SER A 495 -9.22 -1.52 5.66
N ALA A 496 -9.41 -2.49 4.74
CA ALA A 496 -10.03 -3.77 5.04
C ALA A 496 -9.07 -4.81 5.66
N VAL A 497 -7.77 -4.53 5.65
CA VAL A 497 -6.77 -5.41 6.28
C VAL A 497 -6.99 -5.40 7.80
N SER A 498 -7.44 -6.54 8.35
CA SER A 498 -7.94 -6.65 9.72
C SER A 498 -6.88 -6.82 10.80
N ALA A 499 -5.67 -7.27 10.43
CA ALA A 499 -4.60 -7.63 11.34
C ALA A 499 -3.28 -6.97 10.94
N ASN A 500 -2.34 -6.85 11.89
CA ASN A 500 -1.02 -6.32 11.57
C ASN A 500 -0.23 -7.34 10.74
N LEU A 501 0.39 -6.89 9.65
CA LEU A 501 1.10 -7.75 8.71
C LEU A 501 2.54 -8.01 9.14
N GLY A 502 3.20 -7.02 9.75
CA GLY A 502 4.65 -7.07 9.98
C GLY A 502 5.49 -7.09 8.70
N VAL A 503 4.86 -6.95 7.53
CA VAL A 503 5.48 -6.96 6.20
C VAL A 503 4.74 -5.97 5.28
N ASN A 504 5.25 -5.74 4.07
CA ASN A 504 4.67 -4.78 3.14
C ASN A 504 3.27 -5.23 2.64
N PRO A 505 2.25 -4.35 2.64
CA PRO A 505 0.84 -4.74 2.52
C PRO A 505 0.35 -4.98 1.09
N SER A 506 1.12 -4.62 0.08
CA SER A 506 0.65 -4.59 -1.32
C SER A 506 0.18 -5.96 -1.82
N LEU A 507 0.88 -7.03 -1.41
CA LEU A 507 0.51 -8.39 -1.80
C LEU A 507 -0.81 -8.82 -1.13
N THR A 508 -0.95 -8.61 0.19
CA THR A 508 -2.17 -8.96 0.93
C THR A 508 -3.39 -8.18 0.45
N ILE A 509 -3.24 -6.89 0.17
CA ILE A 509 -4.35 -6.08 -0.41
C ILE A 509 -4.80 -6.68 -1.74
N THR A 510 -3.85 -7.10 -2.58
CA THR A 510 -4.15 -7.71 -3.88
C THR A 510 -4.83 -9.06 -3.70
N ALA A 511 -4.35 -9.91 -2.79
CA ALA A 511 -4.93 -11.23 -2.51
C ALA A 511 -6.35 -11.13 -1.92
N GLN A 512 -6.58 -10.23 -0.96
CA GLN A 512 -7.93 -9.99 -0.42
C GLN A 512 -8.88 -9.45 -1.50
N ALA A 513 -8.39 -8.58 -2.38
CA ALA A 513 -9.18 -8.07 -3.51
C ALA A 513 -9.53 -9.18 -4.51
N GLU A 514 -8.57 -10.04 -4.86
CA GLU A 514 -8.80 -11.19 -5.74
C GLU A 514 -9.86 -12.12 -5.14
N ARG A 515 -9.75 -12.42 -3.84
CA ARG A 515 -10.74 -13.21 -3.11
C ARG A 515 -12.12 -12.55 -3.16
N ALA A 516 -12.22 -11.28 -2.76
CA ALA A 516 -13.50 -10.57 -2.71
C ALA A 516 -14.21 -10.57 -4.08
N MET A 517 -13.44 -10.40 -5.16
CA MET A 517 -14.00 -10.41 -6.51
C MET A 517 -14.28 -11.82 -7.01
N ALA A 518 -13.51 -12.84 -6.63
CA ALA A 518 -13.79 -14.23 -6.99
C ALA A 518 -15.13 -14.70 -6.42
N LEU A 519 -15.50 -14.23 -5.22
CA LEU A 519 -16.79 -14.54 -4.58
C LEU A 519 -17.97 -13.69 -5.11
N TRP A 520 -17.72 -12.75 -6.02
CA TRP A 520 -18.75 -11.88 -6.60
C TRP A 520 -19.42 -12.56 -7.82
N PRO A 521 -20.76 -12.52 -7.97
CA PRO A 521 -21.46 -13.18 -9.08
C PRO A 521 -21.14 -12.60 -10.46
N ASN A 522 -21.28 -13.37 -11.54
CA ASN A 522 -21.32 -12.73 -12.86
C ASN A 522 -22.57 -11.85 -12.99
N LYS A 523 -22.50 -10.86 -13.87
CA LYS A 523 -23.65 -10.01 -14.12
C LYS A 523 -24.82 -10.84 -14.68
N GLY A 524 -25.94 -10.82 -13.97
CA GLY A 524 -27.15 -11.55 -14.32
C GLY A 524 -27.30 -12.91 -13.63
N ASP A 525 -26.22 -13.43 -13.03
CA ASP A 525 -26.26 -14.66 -12.25
C ASP A 525 -26.81 -14.38 -10.83
N PRO A 526 -27.40 -15.38 -10.15
CA PRO A 526 -27.71 -15.29 -8.73
C PRO A 526 -26.46 -15.01 -7.90
N ASP A 527 -26.57 -14.18 -6.86
CA ASP A 527 -25.47 -13.95 -5.91
C ASP A 527 -25.30 -15.20 -5.03
N PRO A 528 -24.16 -15.92 -5.10
CA PRO A 528 -23.94 -17.13 -4.30
C PRO A 528 -23.61 -16.80 -2.84
N ARG A 529 -23.29 -15.54 -2.52
CA ARG A 529 -22.98 -15.13 -1.15
C ARG A 529 -24.26 -15.11 -0.32
N PRO A 530 -24.24 -15.61 0.92
CA PRO A 530 -25.32 -15.40 1.88
C PRO A 530 -25.71 -13.92 1.98
N PRO A 531 -26.96 -13.59 2.33
CA PRO A 531 -27.39 -12.20 2.54
C PRO A 531 -26.45 -11.40 3.45
N LEU A 532 -26.40 -10.09 3.26
CA LEU A 532 -25.60 -9.21 4.13
C LEU A 532 -26.02 -9.41 5.60
N SER A 533 -25.02 -9.50 6.50
CA SER A 533 -25.20 -9.82 7.93
C SER A 533 -25.56 -11.26 8.28
N ALA A 534 -25.67 -12.17 7.30
CA ALA A 534 -25.70 -13.60 7.59
C ALA A 534 -24.32 -14.08 8.07
N ALA A 535 -24.30 -15.23 8.76
CA ALA A 535 -23.06 -15.89 9.14
C ALA A 535 -22.18 -16.18 7.91
N TYR A 536 -20.87 -16.19 8.11
CA TYR A 536 -19.94 -16.52 7.04
C TYR A 536 -20.07 -18.00 6.66
N GLU A 537 -20.10 -18.24 5.35
CA GLU A 537 -20.07 -19.57 4.76
C GLU A 537 -18.96 -19.59 3.73
N ARG A 538 -18.15 -20.64 3.69
CA ARG A 538 -17.18 -20.77 2.61
C ARG A 538 -17.92 -21.22 1.35
N ILE A 539 -17.86 -20.42 0.30
CA ILE A 539 -18.53 -20.69 -0.98
C ILE A 539 -17.51 -20.91 -2.09
N ASP A 540 -17.92 -21.59 -3.15
CA ASP A 540 -17.08 -21.75 -4.32
C ASP A 540 -16.88 -20.41 -5.06
N PRO A 541 -15.66 -20.13 -5.53
CA PRO A 541 -15.40 -18.93 -6.31
C PRO A 541 -16.13 -18.99 -7.67
N VAL A 542 -16.67 -17.86 -8.10
CA VAL A 542 -17.38 -17.73 -9.36
C VAL A 542 -16.39 -17.44 -10.48
N ARG A 543 -16.30 -18.35 -11.46
CA ARG A 543 -15.52 -18.12 -12.69
C ARG A 543 -16.11 -16.96 -13.50
N PRO A 544 -15.31 -15.95 -13.90
CA PRO A 544 -15.80 -14.90 -14.79
C PRO A 544 -16.19 -15.47 -16.15
N ASN A 545 -17.23 -14.91 -16.76
CA ASN A 545 -17.69 -15.30 -18.10
C ASN A 545 -16.67 -14.97 -19.20
N HIS A 546 -15.87 -13.91 -19.02
CA HIS A 546 -14.93 -13.41 -20.02
C HIS A 546 -13.55 -13.14 -19.40
N PRO A 547 -12.80 -14.18 -18.96
CA PRO A 547 -11.43 -13.99 -18.51
C PRO A 547 -10.57 -13.46 -19.67
N ILE A 548 -9.77 -12.42 -19.40
CA ILE A 548 -9.05 -11.69 -20.47
C ILE A 548 -7.65 -12.26 -20.70
N VAL A 549 -7.03 -12.79 -19.65
CA VAL A 549 -5.68 -13.38 -19.74
C VAL A 549 -5.78 -14.83 -20.22
N PRO A 550 -5.11 -15.22 -21.32
CA PRO A 550 -5.09 -16.59 -21.83
C PRO A 550 -4.63 -17.60 -20.77
N THR A 551 -5.15 -18.83 -20.83
CA THR A 551 -4.96 -19.87 -19.80
C THR A 551 -3.52 -20.33 -19.61
N GLU A 552 -2.72 -20.25 -20.67
CA GLU A 552 -1.32 -20.63 -20.75
C GLU A 552 -0.38 -19.52 -20.25
N ALA A 553 -0.86 -18.28 -20.16
CA ALA A 553 -0.05 -17.15 -19.72
C ALA A 553 0.29 -17.26 -18.22
N PRO A 554 1.46 -16.76 -17.79
CA PRO A 554 1.84 -16.75 -16.38
C PRO A 554 0.77 -16.13 -15.46
N GLY A 555 0.19 -15.00 -15.89
CA GLY A 555 -0.84 -14.27 -15.15
C GLY A 555 -2.27 -14.82 -15.26
N ALA A 556 -2.50 -15.95 -15.95
CA ALA A 556 -3.84 -16.51 -16.15
C ALA A 556 -4.65 -16.61 -14.85
N LEU A 557 -5.94 -16.29 -14.89
CA LEU A 557 -6.80 -16.47 -13.72
C LEU A 557 -6.95 -17.97 -13.41
N ARG A 558 -6.56 -18.38 -12.21
CA ARG A 558 -6.77 -19.73 -11.68
C ARG A 558 -7.58 -19.62 -10.40
N LEU A 559 -8.82 -20.09 -10.46
CA LEU A 559 -9.65 -20.23 -9.27
C LEU A 559 -9.36 -21.56 -8.59
N PRO A 560 -9.35 -21.61 -7.25
CA PRO A 560 -9.18 -22.88 -6.55
C PRO A 560 -10.32 -23.84 -6.89
N ILE A 561 -9.96 -25.12 -7.01
CA ILE A 561 -10.92 -26.22 -7.05
C ILE A 561 -11.02 -26.71 -5.61
N PHE A 562 -12.00 -26.23 -4.86
CA PHE A 562 -12.31 -26.85 -3.57
C PHE A 562 -13.16 -28.10 -3.85
N PRO A 563 -12.85 -29.27 -3.25
CA PRO A 563 -13.82 -30.34 -3.20
C PRO A 563 -15.02 -29.80 -2.42
N ALA A 564 -16.18 -29.68 -3.07
CA ALA A 564 -17.40 -29.27 -2.41
C ALA A 564 -17.60 -30.16 -1.17
N LYS A 565 -17.60 -29.58 0.03
CA LYS A 565 -18.03 -30.31 1.22
C LYS A 565 -19.47 -30.72 0.97
N SER A 566 -19.68 -32.02 0.76
CA SER A 566 -21.03 -32.59 0.67
C SER A 566 -21.84 -32.07 1.84
N LYS A 567 -22.99 -31.45 1.58
CA LYS A 567 -23.95 -31.12 2.63
C LYS A 567 -24.15 -32.38 3.48
N PRO A 568 -24.05 -32.31 4.83
CA PRO A 568 -24.49 -33.41 5.64
C PRO A 568 -25.97 -33.66 5.31
N SER A 569 -26.26 -34.89 4.91
CA SER A 569 -27.59 -35.42 4.58
C SER A 569 -28.56 -35.29 5.73
#